data_AF-A0A6A6N0Z3-F1
#
_entry.id   AF-A0A6A6N0Z3-F1
#
_cell.length_a   1.000
_cell.length_b   1.000
_cell.length_c   1.000
_cell.angle_alpha   90.00
_cell.angle_beta   90.00
_cell.angle_gamma   90.00
#
_symmetry.space_group_name_H-M   'P 1'
#
loop_
_entity.id
_entity.type
_entity.pdbx_description
1 polymer ?
#
loop_
_entity_poly.entity_id
_entity_poly.type
_entity_poly.pdbx_seq_one_letter_code
_entity_poly.pdbx_strand_id
1 'polypeptide(L)'
;MGPDDFLFLCAKLQNTGLLKDSVRKYYLVMRAFMLRSGLIAPYKSIRYHLKEYSTQAPENAKELFNLRHASLRNAVERAFGVLKKRFPIIGSANEKTYSFDVQCEIILACCILHNFLMGMDPDESLVAEMDADLSNREEVED
;
A
#
# COMPACT_ATOMS: atom_id res chain seq x y z
N MET A 1 0.33 -0.45 -12.75
CA MET A 1 0.67 -1.13 -11.50
C MET A 1 -0.56 -1.84 -10.94
N GLY A 2 -0.63 -3.16 -11.12
CA GLY A 2 -1.63 -4.02 -10.48
C GLY A 2 -1.34 -4.20 -8.98
N PRO A 3 -2.26 -4.82 -8.22
CA PRO A 3 -2.10 -5.09 -6.79
C PRO A 3 -0.83 -5.91 -6.46
N ASP A 4 -0.31 -6.68 -7.43
CA ASP A 4 0.88 -7.52 -7.29
C ASP A 4 2.20 -6.75 -7.41
N ASP A 5 2.20 -5.61 -8.11
CA ASP A 5 3.41 -4.84 -8.37
C ASP A 5 3.90 -4.08 -7.11
N PHE A 6 3.01 -3.82 -6.14
CA PHE A 6 3.35 -3.16 -4.86
C PHE A 6 4.27 -4.01 -4.00
N LEU A 7 4.08 -5.33 -4.06
CA LEU A 7 4.91 -6.27 -3.31
C LEU A 7 6.36 -6.27 -3.82
N PHE A 8 6.52 -6.10 -5.13
CA PHE A 8 7.82 -6.08 -5.79
C PHE A 8 8.53 -4.74 -5.65
N LEU A 9 7.81 -3.62 -5.58
CA LEU A 9 8.41 -2.32 -5.26
C LEU A 9 9.09 -2.35 -3.87
N CYS A 10 8.43 -2.93 -2.86
CA CYS A 10 9.02 -3.16 -1.53
C CYS A 10 10.28 -4.05 -1.60
N ALA A 11 10.27 -5.09 -2.45
CA ALA A 11 11.43 -5.95 -2.66
C ALA A 11 12.59 -5.24 -3.36
N LYS A 12 12.32 -4.32 -4.31
CA LYS A 12 13.37 -3.55 -5.00
C LYS A 12 13.95 -2.44 -4.11
N LEU A 13 13.16 -1.83 -3.22
CA LEU A 13 13.65 -0.90 -2.19
C LEU A 13 14.67 -1.53 -1.22
N GLN A 14 14.71 -2.87 -1.11
CA GLN A 14 15.81 -3.54 -0.40
C GLN A 14 17.12 -3.58 -1.20
N ASN A 15 17.04 -3.71 -2.52
CA ASN A 15 18.23 -3.77 -3.38
C ASN A 15 18.91 -2.39 -3.57
N THR A 16 18.20 -1.29 -3.34
CA THR A 16 18.77 0.07 -3.36
C THR A 16 19.57 0.41 -2.10
N GLY A 17 19.66 -0.50 -1.12
CA GLY A 17 20.45 -0.31 0.10
C GLY A 17 19.79 0.56 1.17
N LEU A 18 18.61 1.15 0.90
CA LEU A 18 17.82 1.92 1.88
C LEU A 18 17.24 1.05 3.01
N LEU A 19 17.22 -0.28 2.85
CA LEU A 19 16.72 -1.25 3.83
C LEU A 19 17.70 -2.40 4.10
N LYS A 20 19.02 -2.16 3.98
CA LYS A 20 20.06 -3.13 4.34
C LYS A 20 20.03 -3.43 5.85
N ASP A 21 19.31 -4.49 6.22
CA ASP A 21 19.48 -5.28 7.45
C ASP A 21 18.50 -6.46 7.37
N SER A 22 18.92 -7.50 6.66
CA SER A 22 18.02 -8.49 6.03
C SER A 22 17.84 -9.80 6.83
N VAL A 23 17.90 -9.78 8.17
CA VAL A 23 17.76 -11.02 8.96
C VAL A 23 16.39 -11.17 9.64
N ARG A 24 15.57 -10.11 9.74
CA ARG A 24 14.25 -10.18 10.42
C ARG A 24 13.19 -9.23 9.84
N LYS A 25 13.09 -9.12 8.52
CA LYS A 25 12.07 -8.28 7.86
C LYS A 25 11.03 -9.17 7.17
N TYR A 26 9.77 -8.95 7.48
CA TYR A 26 8.63 -9.61 6.84
C TYR A 26 7.88 -8.61 5.98
N TYR A 27 7.37 -9.06 4.83
CA TYR A 27 6.63 -8.23 3.89
C TYR A 27 5.16 -8.60 3.88
N LEU A 28 4.30 -7.57 3.92
CA LEU A 28 2.86 -7.74 3.84
C LEU A 28 2.43 -8.12 2.45
N VAL A 29 1.57 -9.14 2.35
CA VAL A 29 1.06 -9.61 1.07
C VAL A 29 -0.46 -9.59 1.06
N MET A 30 -1.00 -9.34 -0.13
CA MET A 30 -2.42 -9.46 -0.43
C MET A 30 -2.97 -10.84 -0.03
N ARG A 31 -4.23 -10.87 0.42
CA ARG A 31 -4.99 -12.04 0.91
C ARG A 31 -4.97 -13.25 -0.06
N ALA A 32 -4.74 -13.01 -1.35
CA ALA A 32 -4.67 -14.03 -2.39
C ALA A 32 -3.32 -14.76 -2.49
N PHE A 33 -2.26 -14.30 -1.81
CA PHE A 33 -0.95 -14.95 -1.90
C PHE A 33 -0.78 -16.11 -0.94
N MET A 34 -0.05 -17.13 -1.40
CA MET A 34 0.44 -18.21 -0.55
C MET A 34 1.51 -17.67 0.41
N LEU A 35 1.40 -18.05 1.69
CA LEU A 35 2.46 -17.83 2.68
C LEU A 35 3.76 -18.46 2.17
N ARG A 36 4.81 -17.63 2.01
CA ARG A 36 6.19 -18.07 1.76
C ARG A 36 7.08 -17.46 2.83
N SER A 37 8.25 -18.05 3.06
CA SER A 37 9.24 -17.49 4.00
C SER A 37 9.52 -16.01 3.64
N GLY A 38 9.37 -15.11 4.61
CA GLY A 38 9.50 -13.66 4.42
C GLY A 38 8.22 -12.91 4.03
N LEU A 39 7.13 -13.62 3.72
CA LEU A 39 5.84 -13.05 3.34
C LEU A 39 4.79 -13.30 4.43
N ILE A 40 4.12 -12.23 4.87
CA ILE A 40 3.05 -12.27 5.86
C ILE A 40 1.72 -11.98 5.16
N ALA A 41 0.81 -12.95 5.23
CA ALA A 41 -0.57 -12.84 4.75
C ALA A 41 -1.55 -12.84 5.94
N PRO A 42 -2.76 -12.29 5.80
CA PRO A 42 -3.76 -12.33 6.86
C PRO A 42 -4.23 -13.76 7.16
N TYR A 43 -4.69 -14.00 8.38
CA TYR A 43 -5.34 -15.24 8.75
C TYR A 43 -6.63 -15.41 7.94
N LYS A 44 -6.75 -16.54 7.24
CA LYS A 44 -7.95 -16.90 6.47
C LYS A 44 -9.10 -17.22 7.42
N SER A 45 -10.32 -16.93 6.97
CA SER A 45 -11.58 -17.20 7.70
C SER A 45 -11.66 -16.52 9.07
N ILE A 46 -10.89 -15.45 9.27
CA ILE A 46 -10.96 -14.53 10.39
C ILE A 46 -11.35 -13.17 9.82
N ARG A 47 -12.12 -12.38 10.57
CA ARG A 47 -12.49 -11.00 10.24
C ARG A 47 -11.25 -10.21 9.78
N TYR A 48 -11.41 -9.34 8.79
CA TYR A 48 -10.29 -8.69 8.13
C TYR A 48 -10.56 -7.24 7.74
N HIS A 49 -11.79 -6.92 7.35
CA HIS A 49 -12.13 -5.60 6.85
C HIS A 49 -12.19 -4.59 8.01
N LEU A 50 -11.62 -3.40 7.83
CA LEU A 50 -11.52 -2.38 8.88
C LEU A 50 -12.89 -1.98 9.43
N LYS A 51 -13.89 -1.89 8.55
CA LYS A 51 -15.28 -1.59 8.89
C LYS A 51 -15.88 -2.59 9.88
N GLU A 52 -15.49 -3.87 9.81
CA GLU A 52 -15.94 -4.87 10.78
C GLU A 52 -15.50 -4.47 12.20
N TYR A 53 -14.34 -3.85 12.37
CA TYR A 53 -13.81 -3.45 13.67
C TYR A 53 -14.30 -2.08 14.17
N SER A 54 -15.17 -1.39 13.42
CA SER A 54 -15.71 -0.08 13.81
C SER A 54 -16.69 -0.16 14.99
N THR A 55 -17.42 -1.27 15.10
CA THR A 55 -18.44 -1.51 16.12
C THR A 55 -17.97 -2.49 17.20
N GLN A 56 -17.02 -3.35 16.90
CA GLN A 56 -16.54 -4.41 17.80
C GLN A 56 -15.02 -4.51 17.78
N ALA A 57 -14.42 -4.46 18.96
CA ALA A 57 -12.99 -4.66 19.13
C ALA A 57 -12.58 -6.12 18.79
N PRO A 58 -11.34 -6.35 18.30
CA PRO A 58 -10.86 -7.70 18.04
C PRO A 58 -10.89 -8.57 19.30
N GLU A 59 -11.41 -9.79 19.18
CA GLU A 59 -11.63 -10.68 20.32
C GLU A 59 -10.43 -11.58 20.63
N ASN A 60 -9.57 -11.80 19.64
CA ASN A 60 -8.46 -12.73 19.73
C ASN A 60 -7.21 -12.21 19.00
N ALA A 61 -6.06 -12.84 19.27
CA ALA A 61 -4.78 -12.44 18.68
C ALA A 61 -4.77 -12.50 17.14
N LYS A 62 -5.55 -13.39 16.51
CA LYS A 62 -5.63 -13.49 15.05
C LYS A 62 -6.43 -12.33 14.46
N GLU A 63 -7.52 -11.94 15.09
CA GLU A 63 -8.28 -10.75 14.70
C GLU A 63 -7.48 -9.48 14.90
N LEU A 64 -6.78 -9.33 16.03
CA LEU A 64 -5.91 -8.18 16.26
C LEU A 64 -4.83 -8.10 15.18
N PHE A 65 -4.23 -9.23 14.82
CA PHE A 65 -3.26 -9.29 13.74
C PHE A 65 -3.87 -8.89 12.38
N ASN A 66 -5.04 -9.42 12.02
CA ASN A 66 -5.72 -9.08 10.77
C ASN A 66 -6.12 -7.60 10.72
N LEU A 67 -6.61 -7.02 11.82
CA LEU A 67 -6.91 -5.60 11.94
C LEU A 67 -5.65 -4.75 11.68
N ARG A 68 -4.52 -5.09 12.29
CA ARG A 68 -3.25 -4.37 12.08
C ARG A 68 -2.74 -4.53 10.64
N HIS A 69 -2.85 -5.73 10.08
CA HIS A 69 -2.51 -6.02 8.70
C HIS A 69 -3.35 -5.18 7.73
N ALA A 70 -4.67 -5.16 7.90
CA ALA A 70 -5.59 -4.38 7.08
C ALA A 70 -5.34 -2.88 7.23
N SER A 71 -5.07 -2.41 8.46
CA SER A 71 -4.77 -1.00 8.73
C SER A 71 -3.53 -0.52 7.98
N LEU A 72 -2.46 -1.33 8.01
CA LEU A 72 -1.22 -1.01 7.33
C LEU A 72 -1.36 -1.10 5.80
N ARG A 73 -2.08 -2.11 5.30
CA ARG A 73 -2.41 -2.21 3.88
C ARG A 73 -3.18 -0.96 3.41
N ASN A 74 -4.21 -0.56 4.14
CA ASN A 74 -5.00 0.62 3.83
C ASN A 74 -4.09 1.86 3.76
N ALA A 75 -3.27 2.11 4.79
CA ALA A 75 -2.34 3.25 4.80
C ALA A 75 -1.40 3.30 3.57
N VAL A 76 -0.88 2.14 3.13
CA VAL A 76 -0.06 2.03 1.92
C VAL A 76 -0.89 2.34 0.67
N GLU A 77 -2.08 1.73 0.53
CA GLU A 77 -2.97 1.98 -0.61
C GLU A 77 -3.38 3.45 -0.72
N ARG A 78 -3.63 4.14 0.40
CA ARG A 78 -3.93 5.58 0.44
C ARG A 78 -2.77 6.42 -0.08
N ALA A 79 -1.57 6.17 0.43
CA ALA A 79 -0.38 6.91 0.01
C ALA A 79 -0.12 6.76 -1.50
N PHE A 80 -0.25 5.54 -2.03
CA PHE A 80 -0.11 5.31 -3.47
C PHE A 80 -1.26 5.89 -4.29
N GLY A 81 -2.48 5.87 -3.76
CA GLY A 81 -3.62 6.54 -4.37
C GLY A 81 -3.35 8.04 -4.55
N VAL A 82 -2.90 8.72 -3.51
CA VAL A 82 -2.53 10.14 -3.57
C VAL A 82 -1.45 10.38 -4.62
N LEU A 83 -0.40 9.54 -4.64
CA LEU A 83 0.66 9.63 -5.65
C LEU A 83 0.11 9.45 -7.08
N LYS A 84 -0.80 8.50 -7.31
CA LYS A 84 -1.42 8.28 -8.63
C LYS A 84 -2.30 9.46 -9.07
N LYS A 85 -3.06 10.05 -8.15
CA LYS A 85 -3.86 11.26 -8.45
C LYS A 85 -2.95 12.46 -8.78
N ARG A 86 -1.91 12.67 -7.99
CA ARG A 86 -0.98 13.79 -8.17
C ARG A 86 -0.10 13.63 -9.41
N PHE A 87 0.32 12.40 -9.71
CA PHE A 87 1.20 12.07 -10.82
C PHE A 87 0.54 11.03 -11.74
N PRO A 88 -0.24 11.47 -12.75
CA PRO A 88 -0.94 10.58 -13.67
C PRO A 88 -0.03 9.59 -14.40
N ILE A 89 1.29 9.85 -14.48
CA ILE A 89 2.27 8.91 -15.04
C ILE A 89 2.26 7.54 -14.33
N ILE A 90 1.91 7.49 -13.04
CA ILE A 90 1.76 6.26 -12.23
C ILE A 90 0.38 5.61 -12.43
N GLY A 91 -0.62 6.31 -12.97
CA GLY A 91 -1.97 5.78 -13.19
C GLY A 91 -2.30 5.48 -14.65
N SER A 92 -1.53 6.05 -15.59
CA SER A 92 -1.83 6.02 -17.01
C SER A 92 -1.47 4.67 -17.66
N ALA A 93 -2.15 4.35 -18.76
CA ALA A 93 -1.88 3.15 -19.58
C ALA A 93 -0.42 3.04 -20.08
N ASN A 94 0.38 4.11 -19.95
CA ASN A 94 1.81 4.15 -20.28
C ASN A 94 2.70 3.38 -19.30
N GLU A 95 2.19 2.99 -18.11
CA GLU A 95 2.95 2.15 -17.18
C GLU A 95 3.42 0.84 -17.81
N LYS A 96 2.67 0.30 -18.78
CA LYS A 96 3.03 -0.94 -19.50
C LYS A 96 4.18 -0.78 -20.49
N THR A 97 4.60 0.46 -20.77
CA THR A 97 5.65 0.78 -21.74
C THR A 97 7.04 0.83 -21.11
N TYR A 98 7.12 1.08 -19.80
CA TYR A 98 8.39 1.19 -19.09
C TYR A 98 8.84 -0.16 -18.54
N SER A 99 10.15 -0.41 -18.53
CA SER A 99 10.72 -1.55 -17.82
C SER A 99 10.46 -1.42 -16.32
N PHE A 100 10.47 -2.54 -15.62
CA PHE A 100 10.22 -2.58 -14.17
C PHE A 100 11.16 -1.66 -13.37
N ASP A 101 12.44 -1.60 -13.76
CA ASP A 101 13.42 -0.75 -13.09
C ASP A 101 13.09 0.75 -13.27
N VAL A 102 12.69 1.14 -14.49
CA VAL A 102 12.25 2.52 -14.78
C VAL A 102 10.97 2.86 -14.02
N GLN A 103 10.02 1.92 -13.90
CA GLN A 103 8.82 2.13 -13.09
C GLN A 103 9.18 2.41 -11.62
N CYS A 104 10.14 1.68 -11.05
CA CYS A 104 10.62 1.93 -9.69
C CYS A 104 11.25 3.31 -9.53
N GLU A 105 12.07 3.75 -10.50
CA GLU A 105 12.67 5.08 -10.51
C GLU A 105 11.63 6.19 -10.62
N ILE A 106 10.61 6.02 -11.48
CA ILE A 106 9.50 6.97 -11.61
C ILE A 106 8.77 7.11 -10.27
N ILE A 107 8.44 6.00 -9.61
CA ILE A 107 7.77 6.02 -8.31
C ILE A 107 8.62 6.74 -7.26
N LEU A 108 9.92 6.44 -7.19
CA LEU A 108 10.85 7.10 -6.27
C LEU A 108 10.92 8.61 -6.51
N ALA A 109 11.04 9.04 -7.77
CA ALA A 109 11.05 10.45 -8.15
C ALA A 109 9.75 11.15 -7.73
N CYS A 110 8.60 10.51 -7.97
CA CYS A 110 7.29 11.02 -7.53
C CYS A 110 7.18 11.14 -6.01
N CYS A 111 7.70 10.17 -5.24
CA CYS A 111 7.75 10.27 -3.77
C CYS A 111 8.59 11.46 -3.29
N ILE A 112 9.76 11.68 -3.88
CA ILE A 112 10.64 12.81 -3.53
C ILE A 112 9.94 14.14 -3.85
N LEU A 113 9.38 14.26 -5.05
CA LEU A 113 8.65 15.45 -5.47
C LEU A 113 7.42 15.71 -4.60
N HIS A 114 6.67 14.67 -4.24
CA HIS A 114 5.54 14.77 -3.32
C HIS A 114 5.98 15.34 -1.98
N ASN A 115 7.01 14.76 -1.35
CA ASN A 115 7.50 15.20 -0.05
C ASN A 115 8.00 16.65 -0.08
N PHE A 116 8.70 17.04 -1.15
CA PHE A 116 9.16 18.41 -1.35
C PHE A 116 7.98 19.38 -1.45
N LEU A 117 6.98 19.06 -2.28
CA LEU A 117 5.80 19.90 -2.44
C LEU A 117 4.99 19.99 -1.15
N MET A 118 4.80 18.90 -0.40
CA MET A 118 4.12 18.93 0.89
C MET A 118 4.85 19.78 1.95
N GLY A 119 6.16 20.00 1.80
CA GLY A 119 6.92 20.91 2.67
C GLY A 119 6.80 22.39 2.28
N MET A 120 6.41 22.69 1.04
CA MET A 120 6.28 24.07 0.53
C MET A 120 4.84 24.55 0.44
N ASP A 121 3.98 23.73 -0.14
CA ASP A 121 2.57 23.99 -0.41
C ASP A 121 1.77 22.69 -0.22
N PRO A 122 1.31 22.42 1.02
CA PRO A 122 0.59 21.21 1.36
C PRO A 122 -0.77 21.15 0.66
N ASP A 123 -0.92 20.21 -0.28
CA ASP A 123 -2.19 19.94 -0.93
C ASP A 123 -2.96 18.86 -0.14
N GLU A 124 -3.62 19.30 0.94
CA GLU A 124 -4.44 18.43 1.78
C GLU A 124 -5.72 17.97 1.07
N SER A 125 -6.16 18.67 0.02
CA SER A 125 -7.38 18.35 -0.72
C SER A 125 -7.27 16.99 -1.42
N LEU A 126 -6.12 16.71 -2.03
CA LEU A 126 -5.85 15.41 -2.67
C LEU A 126 -5.88 14.24 -1.68
N VAL A 127 -5.42 14.48 -0.44
CA VAL A 127 -5.44 13.46 0.63
C VAL A 127 -6.89 13.19 1.04
N ALA A 128 -7.66 14.25 1.29
CA ALA A 128 -9.07 14.15 1.67
C ALA A 128 -9.92 13.45 0.59
N GLU A 129 -9.70 13.77 -0.69
CA GLU A 129 -10.40 13.10 -1.79
C GLU A 129 -10.04 11.61 -1.90
N MET A 130 -8.78 11.24 -1.65
CA MET A 130 -8.37 9.84 -1.67
C MET A 130 -8.96 9.06 -0.48
N ASP A 131 -9.02 9.68 0.70
CA ASP A 131 -9.67 9.10 1.88
C ASP A 131 -11.17 8.85 1.61
N ALA A 132 -11.85 9.77 0.93
CA ALA A 132 -13.24 9.61 0.51
C ALA A 132 -13.42 8.47 -0.51
N ASP A 133 -12.58 8.43 -1.55
CA ASP A 133 -12.63 7.38 -2.59
C ASP A 133 -12.42 5.98 -2.02
N LEU A 134 -11.50 5.83 -1.05
CA LEU A 134 -11.21 4.55 -0.43
C LEU A 134 -12.32 4.11 0.52
N SER A 135 -12.90 5.04 1.28
CA SER A 135 -14.09 4.78 2.10
C SER A 135 -15.23 4.23 1.23
N ASN A 136 -15.45 4.82 0.06
CA ASN A 136 -16.47 4.37 -0.89
C ASN A 136 -16.16 2.98 -1.50
N ARG A 137 -14.88 2.63 -1.71
CA ARG A 137 -14.50 1.29 -2.24
C ARG A 137 -14.70 0.19 -1.20
N GLU A 138 -14.45 0.48 0.07
CA GLU A 138 -14.72 -0.44 1.17
C GLU A 138 -16.23 -0.71 1.36
N GLU A 139 -17.13 0.13 0.81
CA GLU A 139 -18.58 -0.10 0.83
C GLU A 139 -19.10 -1.00 -0.31
N VAL A 140 -18.34 -1.16 -1.40
CA VAL A 140 -18.79 -1.87 -2.62
C VAL A 140 -18.30 -3.32 -2.68
N GLU A 141 -17.32 -3.70 -1.85
CA GLU A 141 -16.81 -5.08 -1.75
C GLU A 141 -17.62 -5.99 -0.79
N ASP A 142 -18.75 -5.51 -0.26
CA ASP A 142 -19.73 -6.27 0.55
C ASP A 142 -20.68 -7.13 -0.32
#